data_AF-A0A5S3Z937-F1
#
_entry.id   AF-A0A5S3Z937-F1
#
_cell.length_a   1.000
_cell.length_b   1.000
_cell.length_c   1.000
_cell.angle_alpha   90.00
_cell.angle_beta   90.00
_cell.angle_gamma   90.00
#
_symmetry.space_group_name_H-M   'P 1'
#
loop_
_entity.id
_entity.type
_entity.pdbx_description
1 polymer ?
#
loop_
_entity_poly.entity_id
_entity_poly.type
_entity_poly.pdbx_seq_one_letter_code
_entity_poly.pdbx_strand_id
1 'polypeptide(L)'
;MLIFTVTLLIVFAVSTFYCTRKQQRFLKKPIKKHWRLLSLALIACALTLAFVQLSATAAVFYIIFSVMLMLMLIPFISLLQTKG
;
A
#
# COMPACT_ATOMS: atom_id res chain seq x y z
N MET A 1 -15.17 -8.12 -8.28
CA MET A 1 -14.38 -7.26 -9.18
C MET A 1 -13.94 -5.98 -8.47
N LEU A 2 -14.85 -5.18 -7.92
CA LEU A 2 -14.51 -3.89 -7.29
C LEU A 2 -13.70 -3.99 -5.98
N ILE A 3 -14.01 -4.90 -5.05
CA ILE A 3 -13.18 -5.14 -3.84
C ILE A 3 -11.73 -5.50 -4.19
N PHE A 4 -11.54 -6.29 -5.26
CA PHE A 4 -10.21 -6.62 -5.78
C PHE A 4 -9.46 -5.37 -6.26
N THR A 5 -10.16 -4.44 -6.93
CA THR A 5 -9.55 -3.15 -7.33
C THR A 5 -9.14 -2.29 -6.14
N VAL A 6 -9.96 -2.22 -5.07
CA VAL A 6 -9.59 -1.51 -3.83
C VAL A 6 -8.37 -2.16 -3.19
N THR A 7 -8.31 -3.50 -3.15
CA THR A 7 -7.15 -4.23 -2.64
C THR A 7 -5.88 -3.86 -3.41
N LEU A 8 -5.93 -3.90 -4.74
CA LEU A 8 -4.82 -3.53 -5.61
C LEU A 8 -4.37 -2.08 -5.39
N LEU A 9 -5.32 -1.15 -5.29
CA LEU A 9 -5.03 0.26 -5.00
C LEU A 9 -4.25 0.42 -3.69
N ILE A 10 -4.66 -0.29 -2.63
CA ILE A 10 -3.95 -0.29 -1.34
C ILE A 10 -2.55 -0.88 -1.48
N VAL A 11 -2.40 -2.00 -2.20
CA VAL A 11 -1.10 -2.65 -2.45
C VAL A 11 -0.14 -1.68 -3.14
N PHE A 12 -0.57 -1.05 -4.24
CA PHE A 12 0.24 -0.09 -4.97
C PHE A 12 0.56 1.14 -4.13
N ALA A 13 -0.41 1.65 -3.37
CA ALA A 13 -0.23 2.81 -2.52
C ALA A 13 0.85 2.56 -1.45
N VAL A 14 0.73 1.46 -0.70
CA VAL A 14 1.66 1.10 0.38
C VAL A 14 3.04 0.77 -0.18
N SER A 15 3.11 0.03 -1.29
CA SER A 15 4.38 -0.30 -1.95
C SER A 15 5.11 0.94 -2.45
N THR A 16 4.40 1.84 -3.14
CA THR A 16 4.97 3.10 -3.63
C THR A 16 5.44 3.97 -2.47
N PHE A 17 4.64 4.03 -1.39
CA PHE A 17 5.02 4.77 -0.19
C PHE A 17 6.32 4.24 0.41
N TYR A 18 6.42 2.92 0.60
CA TYR A 18 7.59 2.26 1.13
C TYR A 18 8.83 2.50 0.25
N CYS A 19 8.69 2.33 -1.07
CA CYS A 19 9.78 2.52 -2.02
C CYS A 19 10.28 3.98 -2.12
N THR A 20 9.53 4.97 -1.63
CA THR A 20 10.01 6.36 -1.53
C THR A 20 10.88 6.62 -0.29
N ARG A 21 10.88 5.73 0.71
CA ARG A 21 11.67 5.90 1.93
C ARG A 21 13.13 5.53 1.68
N LYS A 22 14.07 6.26 2.28
CA LYS A 22 15.51 5.99 2.16
C LYS A 22 15.94 4.67 2.81
N GLN A 23 15.23 4.24 3.86
CA GLN A 23 15.52 3.01 4.63
C GLN A 23 14.89 1.75 4.00
N GLN A 24 14.30 1.85 2.81
CA GLN A 24 13.81 0.67 2.12
C GLN A 24 14.97 -0.27 1.79
N ARG A 25 14.73 -1.57 1.82
CA ARG A 25 15.72 -2.58 1.43
C ARG A 25 15.51 -3.13 0.02
N PHE A 26 14.39 -2.78 -0.61
CA PHE A 26 13.94 -3.38 -1.85
C PHE A 26 14.65 -2.89 -3.12
N LEU A 27 14.96 -1.61 -3.19
CA LEU A 27 15.62 -0.96 -4.32
C LEU A 27 16.95 -0.36 -3.88
N LYS A 28 17.98 -0.46 -4.74
CA LYS A 28 19.30 0.15 -4.52
C LYS A 28 19.23 1.68 -4.38
N LYS A 29 18.26 2.32 -5.04
CA LYS A 29 17.99 3.76 -4.94
C LYS A 29 16.50 3.98 -4.65
N PRO A 30 16.15 4.88 -3.71
CA PRO A 30 14.76 5.19 -3.42
C PRO A 30 14.09 5.90 -4.61
N ILE A 31 12.79 5.67 -4.77
CA ILE A 31 11.97 6.37 -5.76
C ILE A 31 11.90 7.86 -5.40
N LYS A 32 11.81 8.73 -6.42
CA LYS A 32 11.71 10.19 -6.23
C LYS A 32 10.56 10.55 -5.29
N LYS A 33 10.77 11.51 -4.39
CA LYS A 33 9.76 11.97 -3.41
C LYS A 33 8.42 12.39 -4.03
N HIS A 34 8.40 12.86 -5.27
CA HIS A 34 7.17 13.21 -6.00
C HIS A 34 6.16 12.05 -6.07
N TRP A 35 6.63 10.80 -6.10
CA TRP A 35 5.77 9.61 -6.08
C TRP A 35 5.04 9.39 -4.75
N ARG A 36 5.42 10.11 -3.68
CA ARG A 36 4.63 10.12 -2.44
C ARG A 36 3.26 10.74 -2.65
N LEU A 37 3.17 11.76 -3.50
CA LEU A 37 1.90 12.42 -3.80
C LEU A 37 0.95 11.47 -4.53
N LEU A 38 1.50 10.67 -5.46
CA LEU A 38 0.76 9.59 -6.11
C LEU A 38 0.25 8.55 -5.10
N SER A 39 1.13 8.10 -4.19
CA SER A 39 0.73 7.16 -3.14
C SER A 39 -0.42 7.71 -2.28
N LEU A 40 -0.37 8.97 -1.87
CA LEU A 40 -1.45 9.62 -1.12
C LEU A 40 -2.74 9.69 -1.93
N ALA A 41 -2.66 10.02 -3.23
CA ALA A 41 -3.82 10.03 -4.11
C ALA A 41 -4.46 8.63 -4.25
N LEU A 42 -3.65 7.58 -4.35
CA LEU A 42 -4.13 6.19 -4.38
C LEU A 42 -4.81 5.79 -3.07
N ILE A 43 -4.29 6.21 -1.91
CA ILE A 43 -4.94 5.97 -0.61
C ILE A 43 -6.30 6.67 -0.56
N ALA A 44 -6.37 7.93 -0.95
CA ALA A 44 -7.63 8.69 -0.95
C ALA A 44 -8.67 8.03 -1.87
N CYS A 45 -8.27 7.60 -3.06
CA CYS A 45 -9.14 6.87 -4.00
C CYS A 45 -9.59 5.51 -3.45
N ALA A 46 -8.69 4.75 -2.82
CA ALA A 46 -9.05 3.49 -2.18
C ALA A 46 -10.07 3.70 -1.05
N LEU A 47 -9.91 4.77 -0.27
CA LEU A 47 -10.80 5.13 0.83
C LEU A 47 -12.21 5.42 0.30
N THR A 48 -12.33 6.32 -0.67
CA THR A 48 -13.64 6.70 -1.24
C THR A 48 -14.34 5.50 -1.85
N LEU A 49 -13.62 4.66 -2.61
CA LEU A 49 -14.18 3.45 -3.19
C LEU A 49 -14.62 2.43 -2.15
N ALA A 50 -13.86 2.27 -1.05
CA ALA A 50 -14.24 1.38 0.05
C ALA A 50 -15.53 1.84 0.74
N PHE A 51 -15.68 3.14 1.02
CA PHE A 51 -16.89 3.70 1.64
C PHE A 51 -18.12 3.69 0.73
N VAL A 52 -17.92 3.70 -0.60
CA VAL A 52 -19.02 3.54 -1.56
C VAL A 52 -19.51 2.08 -1.62
N GLN A 53 -18.66 1.10 -1.35
CA GLN A 53 -18.98 -0.32 -1.56
C GLN A 53 -19.34 -1.09 -0.30
N LEU A 54 -18.79 -0.69 0.84
CA LEU A 54 -18.94 -1.39 2.11
C LEU A 54 -19.73 -0.51 3.07
N SER A 55 -20.40 -1.14 4.05
CA SER A 55 -20.88 -0.41 5.20
C SER A 55 -19.72 0.31 5.90
N ALA A 56 -19.97 1.46 6.51
CA ALA A 56 -18.91 2.29 7.09
C ALA A 56 -17.99 1.51 8.05
N THR A 57 -18.56 0.62 8.87
CA THR A 57 -17.81 -0.24 9.80
C THR A 57 -16.96 -1.27 9.06
N ALA A 58 -17.50 -1.93 8.03
CA ALA A 58 -16.77 -2.89 7.22
C ALA A 58 -15.65 -2.23 6.40
N ALA A 59 -15.90 -1.03 5.86
CA ALA A 59 -14.90 -0.25 5.11
C ALA A 59 -13.68 0.07 5.99
N VAL A 60 -13.92 0.60 7.20
CA VAL A 60 -12.85 0.95 8.15
C VAL A 60 -12.06 -0.31 8.53
N PHE A 61 -12.74 -1.40 8.90
CA PHE A 61 -12.06 -2.65 9.26
C PHE A 61 -11.22 -3.18 8.10
N TYR A 62 -11.79 -3.22 6.90
CA TYR A 62 -11.13 -3.72 5.70
C TYR A 62 -9.87 -2.91 5.35
N ILE A 63 -9.93 -1.57 5.41
CA ILE A 63 -8.77 -0.71 5.14
C ILE A 63 -7.66 -0.95 6.17
N ILE A 64 -8.00 -0.93 7.46
CA ILE A 64 -7.02 -1.14 8.54
C ILE A 64 -6.36 -2.51 8.38
N PHE A 65 -7.18 -3.56 8.20
CA PHE A 65 -6.69 -4.92 8.02
C PHE A 65 -5.77 -5.03 6.80
N SER A 66 -6.16 -4.45 5.66
CA SER A 66 -5.37 -4.48 4.43
C SER A 66 -4.03 -3.76 4.59
N VAL A 67 -4.02 -2.61 5.25
CA VAL A 67 -2.77 -1.87 5.55
C VAL A 67 -1.87 -2.67 6.48
N MET A 68 -2.43 -3.22 7.57
CA MET A 68 -1.67 -4.07 8.50
C MET A 68 -1.03 -5.26 7.79
N LEU A 69 -1.82 -5.97 6.98
CA LEU A 69 -1.35 -7.14 6.23
C LEU A 69 -0.21 -6.75 5.27
N MET A 70 -0.34 -5.65 4.53
CA MET A 70 0.72 -5.17 3.65
C MET A 70 1.99 -4.78 4.42
N LEU A 71 1.86 -4.06 5.53
CA LEU A 71 3.01 -3.70 6.37
C LEU A 71 3.71 -4.93 6.96
N MET A 72 2.94 -5.97 7.32
CA MET A 72 3.49 -7.25 7.76
C MET A 72 4.24 -7.98 6.65
N LEU A 73 3.79 -7.91 5.39
CA LEU A 73 4.43 -8.57 4.26
C LEU A 73 5.76 -7.92 3.83
N ILE A 74 5.88 -6.59 3.94
CA ILE A 74 7.09 -5.84 3.56
C ILE A 74 8.39 -6.43 4.14
N PRO A 75 8.52 -6.72 5.46
CA PRO A 75 9.74 -7.30 6.00
C PRO A 75 10.00 -8.72 5.46
N PHE A 76 8.99 -9.55 5.24
CA PHE A 76 9.17 -10.88 4.67
C PHE A 76 9.72 -10.81 3.24
N ILE A 77 9.18 -9.92 2.41
CA ILE A 77 9.69 -9.77 1.04
C ILE A 77 11.10 -9.15 1.05
N SER A 78 11.38 -8.24 2.00
CA SER A 78 12.74 -7.73 2.20
C SER A 78 13.74 -8.83 2.62
N LEU A 79 13.31 -9.88 3.31
CA LEU A 79 14.15 -11.01 3.68
C LEU A 79 14.37 -11.97 2.49
N LEU A 80 13.37 -12.10 1.61
CA LEU A 80 13.47 -12.91 0.40
C LEU A 80 14.44 -12.32 -0.64
N GLN A 81 14.74 -11.02 -0.56
CA GLN A 81 15.87 -10.44 -1.27
C GLN A 81 17.19 -10.88 -0.62
N THR A 82 17.54 -12.14 -0.84
CA THR A 82 18.89 -12.68 -0.58
C THR A 82 19.90 -11.81 -1.32
N LYS A 83 20.97 -11.41 -0.61
CA LYS A 83 22.12 -10.69 -1.18
C LYS A 83 22.51 -11.31 -2.53
N GLY A 84 22.26 -10.59 -3.61
CA GLY A 84 23.00 -10.75 -4.87
C GLY A 84 24.35 -10.09 -4.74
#